data_AF-A0A840E2V6-F1
#
_entry.id   AF-A0A840E2V6-F1
#
_cell.length_a   1.000
_cell.length_b   1.000
_cell.length_c   1.000
_cell.angle_alpha   90.00
_cell.angle_beta   90.00
_cell.angle_gamma   90.00
#
_symmetry.space_group_name_H-M   'P 1'
#
loop_
_entity.id
_entity.type
_entity.pdbx_description
1 polymer ?
#
loop_
_entity_poly.entity_id
_entity_poly.type
_entity_poly.pdbx_seq_one_letter_code
_entity_poly.pdbx_strand_id
1 'polypeptide(L)'
;MKTKDVTEILKRLGWEIYRDEVGDTFAYYHLPDRIVGISYDVVDYGEDGGRLRLSVALTTAAYCLAEEYDNGEQSRYEYGDTLIYAEENFGIVAQNLSESHIEAVLNKVIFWAQTQNIEQKLREEAANHSAVAQALLGDIDALRSDKPAPQLHVPEFADYKAMTRYERLILFAQAYKNGELDDILTRKKPKQRSISLTAASRILKTQGWFSTEPGKMWLSLPDRFIQFDFGFVHLHDNYNVHLEAGISNEEISVACKYIYYRREYIWIGPTDIYQSFNTIGGGIFSGFDKGIDICVETLNEQELTQISERIIQWARAQNLQASIESKTLVQKYSYNIDIIWHLACLALTGRIDILKSYQSFLEAGTISEHLDDNDVEKYVNHAVEFSEKHLKILNEREAAEAHLGPKALITFNKVAEQLKEMGWTVYRDKNYDR
;
A
#
# COMPACT_ATOMS: atom_id res chain seq x y z
N MET A 1 -20.14 -9.91 -49.25
CA MET A 1 -19.73 -10.23 -47.86
C MET A 1 -20.05 -9.02 -46.99
N LYS A 2 -20.52 -9.20 -45.77
CA LYS A 2 -20.79 -8.14 -44.78
C LYS A 2 -19.80 -8.22 -43.62
N THR A 3 -19.71 -7.17 -42.80
CA THR A 3 -18.82 -7.16 -41.61
C THR A 3 -19.03 -8.37 -40.70
N LYS A 4 -20.27 -8.85 -40.53
CA LYS A 4 -20.58 -10.05 -39.75
C LYS A 4 -19.93 -11.32 -40.32
N ASP A 5 -19.84 -11.45 -41.63
CA ASP A 5 -19.20 -12.60 -42.28
C ASP A 5 -17.69 -12.59 -42.01
N VAL A 6 -17.06 -11.40 -42.06
CA VAL A 6 -15.64 -11.21 -41.73
C VAL A 6 -15.38 -11.50 -40.25
N THR A 7 -16.27 -11.09 -39.35
CA THR A 7 -16.20 -11.45 -37.92
C THR A 7 -16.13 -12.96 -37.71
N GLU A 8 -16.96 -13.73 -38.41
CA GLU A 8 -16.97 -15.20 -38.26
C GLU A 8 -15.71 -15.85 -38.85
N ILE A 9 -15.16 -15.29 -39.93
CA ILE A 9 -13.87 -15.72 -40.48
C ILE A 9 -12.74 -15.46 -39.47
N LEU A 10 -12.67 -14.24 -38.92
CA LEU A 10 -11.65 -13.86 -37.94
C LEU A 10 -11.67 -14.78 -36.70
N LYS A 11 -12.86 -15.07 -36.14
CA LYS A 11 -13.01 -16.03 -35.04
C LYS A 11 -12.45 -17.40 -35.39
N ARG A 12 -12.75 -17.92 -36.58
CA ARG A 12 -12.26 -19.22 -37.05
C ARG A 12 -10.73 -19.23 -37.21
N LEU A 13 -10.15 -18.08 -37.59
CA LEU A 13 -8.71 -17.89 -37.73
C LEU A 13 -8.01 -17.57 -36.39
N GLY A 14 -8.72 -17.61 -35.27
CA GLY A 14 -8.15 -17.46 -33.93
C GLY A 14 -7.99 -16.02 -33.46
N TRP A 15 -8.67 -15.06 -34.08
CA TRP A 15 -8.71 -13.67 -33.61
C TRP A 15 -9.78 -13.51 -32.52
N GLU A 16 -9.45 -12.73 -31.50
CA GLU A 16 -10.37 -12.33 -30.44
C GLU A 16 -11.15 -11.10 -30.90
N ILE A 17 -12.49 -11.16 -30.88
CA ILE A 17 -13.36 -10.13 -31.49
C ILE A 17 -14.07 -9.32 -30.43
N TYR A 18 -14.11 -8.01 -30.66
CA TYR A 18 -14.76 -7.04 -29.80
C TYR A 18 -15.57 -6.05 -30.64
N ARG A 19 -16.45 -5.33 -29.95
CA ARG A 19 -17.25 -4.25 -30.51
C ARG A 19 -17.41 -3.18 -29.45
N ASP A 20 -17.14 -1.94 -29.82
CA ASP A 20 -17.29 -0.82 -28.88
C ASP A 20 -18.75 -0.38 -28.75
N GLU A 21 -18.99 0.59 -27.86
CA GLU A 21 -20.33 1.14 -27.62
C GLU A 21 -20.93 1.86 -28.84
N VAL A 22 -20.09 2.34 -29.76
CA VAL A 22 -20.47 3.09 -30.97
C VAL A 22 -20.77 2.15 -32.15
N GLY A 23 -20.39 0.88 -32.02
CA GLY A 23 -20.66 -0.18 -32.98
C GLY A 23 -19.47 -0.54 -33.88
N ASP A 24 -18.30 0.08 -33.67
CA ASP A 24 -17.08 -0.21 -34.41
C ASP A 24 -16.54 -1.58 -34.00
N THR A 25 -16.06 -2.34 -35.00
CA THR A 25 -15.56 -3.70 -34.81
C THR A 25 -14.04 -3.72 -34.82
N PHE A 26 -13.47 -4.37 -33.81
CA PHE A 26 -12.04 -4.57 -33.69
C PHE A 26 -11.71 -5.99 -33.25
N ALA A 27 -10.48 -6.41 -33.55
CA ALA A 27 -10.01 -7.74 -33.25
C ALA A 27 -8.54 -7.75 -32.85
N TYR A 28 -8.16 -8.70 -31.99
CA TYR A 28 -6.79 -8.92 -31.55
C TYR A 28 -6.28 -10.29 -31.96
N TYR A 29 -5.01 -10.34 -32.36
CA TYR A 29 -4.27 -11.58 -32.60
C TYR A 29 -3.01 -11.62 -31.74
N HIS A 30 -2.84 -12.71 -31.02
CA HIS A 30 -1.74 -12.89 -30.07
C HIS A 30 -0.57 -13.62 -30.72
N LEU A 31 0.56 -12.92 -30.82
CA LEU A 31 1.86 -13.50 -31.11
C LEU A 31 2.63 -13.70 -29.79
N PRO A 32 3.70 -14.52 -29.75
CA PRO A 32 4.39 -14.84 -28.51
C PRO A 32 4.88 -13.63 -27.69
N ASP A 33 5.25 -12.53 -28.37
CA ASP A 33 5.86 -11.35 -27.76
C ASP A 33 5.06 -10.05 -28.01
N ARG A 34 3.95 -10.11 -28.76
CA ARG A 34 3.22 -8.91 -29.21
C ARG A 34 1.77 -9.20 -29.55
N ILE A 35 0.98 -8.14 -29.59
CA ILE A 35 -0.45 -8.20 -29.86
C ILE A 35 -0.73 -7.33 -31.08
N VAL A 36 -1.39 -7.93 -32.07
CA VAL A 36 -1.79 -7.24 -33.29
C VAL A 36 -3.24 -6.85 -33.16
N GLY A 37 -3.52 -5.55 -33.20
CA GLY A 37 -4.88 -4.99 -33.21
C GLY A 37 -5.30 -4.63 -34.62
N ILE A 38 -6.54 -4.96 -34.98
CA ILE A 38 -7.17 -4.44 -36.19
C ILE A 38 -8.52 -3.81 -35.85
N SER A 39 -8.81 -2.65 -36.44
CA SER A 39 -10.17 -2.13 -36.57
C SER A 39 -10.60 -2.37 -38.01
N TYR A 40 -11.82 -2.89 -38.19
CA TYR A 40 -12.27 -3.36 -39.50
C TYR A 40 -13.75 -3.11 -39.75
N ASP A 41 -14.08 -2.82 -41.01
CA ASP A 41 -15.45 -2.78 -41.51
C ASP A 41 -15.49 -3.23 -42.98
N VAL A 42 -16.68 -3.63 -43.44
CA VAL A 42 -16.92 -3.92 -44.86
C VAL A 42 -17.91 -2.92 -45.39
N VAL A 43 -17.47 -2.13 -46.38
CA VAL A 43 -18.30 -1.17 -47.10
C VAL A 43 -18.53 -1.67 -48.51
N ASP A 44 -19.79 -1.70 -48.93
CA ASP A 44 -20.18 -2.05 -50.29
C ASP A 44 -20.52 -0.77 -51.06
N TYR A 45 -19.77 -0.50 -52.13
CA TYR A 45 -19.94 0.69 -52.98
C TYR A 45 -20.73 0.40 -54.27
N GLY A 46 -21.30 -0.79 -54.43
CA GLY A 46 -22.02 -1.17 -55.64
C GLY A 46 -21.08 -1.69 -56.73
N GLU A 47 -20.87 -0.93 -57.81
CA GLU A 47 -20.16 -1.42 -59.01
C GLU A 47 -18.66 -1.76 -58.78
N ASP A 48 -18.04 -1.17 -57.75
CA ASP A 48 -16.63 -1.41 -57.39
C ASP A 48 -16.41 -2.66 -56.51
N GLY A 49 -17.49 -3.33 -56.09
CA GLY A 49 -17.46 -4.50 -55.21
C GLY A 49 -17.31 -4.17 -53.72
N GLY A 50 -17.18 -5.23 -52.91
CA GLY A 50 -17.01 -5.12 -51.47
C GLY A 50 -15.60 -4.68 -51.10
N ARG A 51 -15.49 -3.63 -50.27
CA ARG A 51 -14.24 -3.15 -49.71
C ARG A 51 -14.13 -3.51 -48.24
N LEU A 52 -13.10 -4.26 -47.88
CA LEU A 52 -12.66 -4.41 -46.50
C LEU A 52 -11.72 -3.26 -46.17
N ARG A 53 -12.03 -2.46 -45.14
CA ARG A 53 -11.06 -1.49 -44.60
C ARG A 53 -10.50 -2.05 -43.31
N LEU A 54 -9.22 -1.77 -43.12
CA LEU A 54 -8.44 -2.24 -42.00
C LEU A 54 -7.52 -1.12 -41.54
N SER A 55 -7.64 -0.75 -40.28
CA SER A 55 -6.63 -0.01 -39.54
C SER A 55 -5.87 -1.01 -38.68
N VAL A 56 -4.55 -0.99 -38.76
CA VAL A 56 -3.69 -1.99 -38.12
C VAL A 56 -2.79 -1.31 -37.09
N ALA A 57 -2.74 -1.91 -35.92
CA ALA A 57 -1.98 -1.46 -34.79
C ALA A 57 -1.20 -2.63 -34.17
N LEU A 58 -0.13 -2.31 -33.46
CA LEU A 58 0.69 -3.26 -32.73
C LEU A 58 1.00 -2.74 -31.34
N THR A 59 0.94 -3.63 -30.37
CA THR A 59 1.32 -3.34 -28.99
C THR A 59 1.92 -4.58 -28.33
N THR A 60 2.29 -4.46 -27.05
CA THR A 60 2.71 -5.60 -26.23
C THR A 60 1.91 -5.61 -24.93
N ALA A 61 1.76 -6.78 -24.31
CA ALA A 61 1.10 -6.88 -23.01
C ALA A 61 1.80 -6.01 -21.95
N ALA A 62 3.13 -5.97 -21.98
CA ALA A 62 3.92 -5.13 -21.09
C ALA A 62 3.70 -3.63 -21.34
N TYR A 63 3.52 -3.22 -22.59
CA TYR A 63 3.25 -1.83 -22.96
C TYR A 63 1.89 -1.36 -22.44
N CYS A 64 0.82 -2.11 -22.70
CA CYS A 64 -0.50 -1.78 -22.16
C CYS A 64 -0.50 -1.77 -20.62
N LEU A 65 0.18 -2.72 -19.98
CA LEU A 65 0.27 -2.73 -18.52
C LEU A 65 1.05 -1.51 -17.98
N ALA A 66 2.13 -1.10 -18.65
CA ALA A 66 2.87 0.09 -18.27
C ALA A 66 2.03 1.37 -18.38
N GLU A 67 1.19 1.49 -19.41
CA GLU A 67 0.22 2.60 -19.58
C GLU A 67 -0.84 2.59 -18.48
N GLU A 68 -1.35 1.42 -18.09
CA GLU A 68 -2.26 1.30 -16.94
C GLU A 68 -1.59 1.79 -15.64
N TYR A 69 -0.30 1.48 -15.47
CA TYR A 69 0.51 1.97 -14.35
C TYR A 69 0.76 3.49 -14.42
N ASP A 70 1.06 4.07 -15.58
CA ASP A 70 1.25 5.52 -15.71
C ASP A 70 -0.05 6.26 -15.34
N ASN A 71 -1.16 5.83 -15.94
CA ASN A 71 -2.48 6.46 -15.78
C ASN A 71 -3.13 6.18 -14.41
N GLY A 72 -2.63 5.20 -13.67
CA GLY A 72 -3.22 4.77 -12.41
C GLY A 72 -4.61 4.14 -12.60
N GLU A 73 -4.83 3.52 -13.75
CA GLU A 73 -6.10 2.93 -14.14
C GLU A 73 -6.23 1.48 -13.67
N GLN A 74 -7.47 0.99 -13.63
CA GLN A 74 -7.72 -0.44 -13.47
C GLN A 74 -7.40 -1.17 -14.76
N SER A 75 -6.89 -2.40 -14.63
CA SER A 75 -6.54 -3.20 -15.80
C SER A 75 -7.74 -3.43 -16.70
N ARG A 76 -7.61 -3.06 -17.98
CA ARG A 76 -8.68 -3.17 -18.96
C ARG A 76 -8.67 -4.56 -19.58
N TYR A 77 -9.83 -5.03 -19.99
CA TYR A 77 -9.94 -6.30 -20.72
C TYR A 77 -9.42 -6.19 -22.15
N GLU A 78 -9.23 -4.98 -22.66
CA GLU A 78 -8.89 -4.65 -24.04
C GLU A 78 -7.49 -4.02 -24.14
N TYR A 79 -6.76 -4.35 -25.20
CA TYR A 79 -5.44 -3.80 -25.49
C TYR A 79 -5.59 -2.47 -26.23
N GLY A 80 -6.05 -1.44 -25.52
CA GLY A 80 -6.35 -0.12 -26.10
C GLY A 80 -5.11 0.69 -26.45
N ASP A 81 -3.99 0.46 -25.77
CA ASP A 81 -2.80 1.29 -25.90
C ASP A 81 -1.91 0.80 -27.04
N THR A 82 -1.82 1.60 -28.09
CA THR A 82 -1.08 1.26 -29.31
C THR A 82 0.35 1.78 -29.25
N LEU A 83 1.33 0.90 -29.51
CA LEU A 83 2.75 1.27 -29.62
C LEU A 83 3.15 1.63 -31.07
N ILE A 84 2.65 0.89 -32.06
CA ILE A 84 2.92 1.15 -33.48
C ILE A 84 1.61 1.15 -34.26
N TYR A 85 1.34 2.24 -34.98
CA TYR A 85 0.32 2.28 -36.01
C TYR A 85 0.93 1.98 -37.38
N ALA A 86 0.24 1.16 -38.17
CA ALA A 86 0.60 0.98 -39.56
C ALA A 86 0.28 2.24 -40.38
N GLU A 87 1.29 2.78 -41.06
CA GLU A 87 1.08 3.77 -42.11
C GLU A 87 0.59 3.12 -43.43
N GLU A 88 0.82 1.81 -43.58
CA GLU A 88 0.40 1.01 -44.73
C GLU A 88 -1.12 0.76 -44.71
N ASN A 89 -1.75 0.88 -45.88
CA ASN A 89 -3.16 0.54 -46.05
C ASN A 89 -3.33 -0.94 -46.38
N PHE A 90 -3.81 -1.72 -45.42
CA PHE A 90 -4.08 -3.16 -45.58
C PHE A 90 -5.46 -3.47 -46.18
N GLY A 91 -6.30 -2.45 -46.41
CA GLY A 91 -7.62 -2.64 -46.98
C GLY A 91 -7.57 -3.25 -48.39
N ILE A 92 -8.59 -4.03 -48.73
CA ILE A 92 -8.72 -4.68 -50.03
C ILE A 92 -10.06 -4.36 -50.67
N VAL A 93 -10.05 -4.18 -52.00
CA VAL A 93 -11.24 -4.00 -52.83
C VAL A 93 -11.32 -5.20 -53.76
N ALA A 94 -12.47 -5.87 -53.80
CA ALA A 94 -12.71 -7.00 -54.70
C ALA A 94 -14.17 -7.05 -55.14
N GLN A 95 -14.40 -7.29 -56.44
CA GLN A 95 -15.75 -7.48 -57.00
C GLN A 95 -16.54 -8.58 -56.27
N ASN A 96 -15.86 -9.68 -55.92
CA ASN A 96 -16.41 -10.77 -55.11
C ASN A 96 -15.50 -11.02 -53.90
N LEU A 97 -15.64 -10.19 -52.87
CA LEU A 97 -14.91 -10.37 -51.62
C LEU A 97 -15.21 -11.76 -51.02
N SER A 98 -14.16 -12.54 -50.82
CA SER A 98 -14.22 -13.93 -50.37
C SER A 98 -13.28 -14.16 -49.19
N GLU A 99 -13.45 -15.30 -48.51
CA GLU A 99 -12.61 -15.68 -47.37
C GLU A 99 -11.12 -15.72 -47.70
N SER A 100 -10.74 -16.22 -48.87
CA SER A 100 -9.34 -16.26 -49.31
C SER A 100 -8.70 -14.87 -49.41
N HIS A 101 -9.49 -13.83 -49.71
CA HIS A 101 -9.00 -12.45 -49.70
C HIS A 101 -8.75 -11.96 -48.26
N ILE A 102 -9.64 -12.31 -47.33
CA ILE A 102 -9.49 -11.97 -45.90
C ILE A 102 -8.23 -12.65 -45.34
N GLU A 103 -8.07 -13.95 -45.56
CA GLU A 103 -6.89 -14.72 -45.13
C GLU A 103 -5.58 -14.12 -45.68
N ALA A 104 -5.55 -13.79 -46.98
CA ALA A 104 -4.37 -13.20 -47.60
C ALA A 104 -3.98 -11.86 -46.98
N VAL A 105 -4.96 -11.01 -46.64
CA VAL A 105 -4.73 -9.72 -45.99
C VAL A 105 -4.26 -9.92 -44.55
N LEU A 106 -4.89 -10.82 -43.78
CA LEU A 106 -4.49 -11.10 -42.41
C LEU A 106 -3.08 -11.68 -42.32
N ASN A 107 -2.69 -12.53 -43.28
CA ASN A 107 -1.32 -13.02 -43.38
C ASN A 107 -0.32 -11.88 -43.65
N LYS A 108 -0.67 -10.88 -44.46
CA LYS A 108 0.15 -9.68 -44.66
C LYS A 108 0.25 -8.85 -43.38
N VAL A 109 -0.85 -8.69 -42.65
CA VAL A 109 -0.90 -7.99 -41.36
C VAL A 109 0.01 -8.67 -40.33
N ILE A 110 -0.09 -10.00 -40.21
CA ILE A 110 0.76 -10.78 -39.29
C ILE A 110 2.23 -10.68 -39.72
N PHE A 111 2.53 -10.78 -41.01
CA PHE A 111 3.89 -10.63 -41.52
C PHE A 111 4.46 -9.24 -41.22
N TRP A 112 3.70 -8.18 -41.49
CA TRP A 112 4.07 -6.80 -41.14
C TRP A 112 4.34 -6.66 -39.64
N ALA A 113 3.47 -7.23 -38.80
CA ALA A 113 3.62 -7.20 -37.35
C ALA A 113 4.91 -7.89 -36.89
N GLN A 114 5.26 -9.03 -37.50
CA GLN A 114 6.51 -9.76 -37.22
C GLN A 114 7.77 -8.99 -37.65
N THR A 115 7.68 -8.18 -38.71
CA THR A 115 8.83 -7.36 -39.16
C THR A 115 9.08 -6.12 -38.31
N GLN A 116 8.14 -5.72 -37.44
CA GLN A 116 8.33 -4.55 -36.58
C GLN A 116 9.37 -4.80 -35.49
N ASN A 117 10.26 -3.82 -35.29
CA ASN A 117 11.23 -3.81 -34.20
C ASN A 117 10.67 -3.03 -33.00
N ILE A 118 10.14 -3.77 -32.02
CA ILE A 118 9.50 -3.23 -30.82
C ILE A 118 10.50 -2.44 -29.96
N GLU A 119 11.69 -2.97 -29.73
CA GLU A 119 12.71 -2.31 -28.89
C GLU A 119 13.17 -0.99 -29.52
N GLN A 120 13.41 -0.97 -30.83
CA GLN A 120 13.75 0.25 -31.56
C GLN A 120 12.64 1.30 -31.42
N LYS A 121 11.38 0.91 -31.56
CA LYS A 121 10.26 1.83 -31.38
C LYS A 121 10.20 2.37 -29.94
N LEU A 122 10.39 1.52 -28.93
CA LEU A 122 10.44 1.97 -27.53
C LEU A 122 11.56 3.00 -27.32
N ARG A 123 12.73 2.83 -27.94
CA ARG A 123 13.82 3.82 -27.87
C ARG A 123 13.45 5.15 -28.51
N GLU A 124 12.73 5.13 -29.63
CA GLU A 124 12.23 6.34 -30.29
C GLU A 124 11.20 7.07 -29.41
N GLU A 125 10.24 6.34 -28.83
CA GLU A 125 9.26 6.91 -27.91
C GLU A 125 9.92 7.45 -26.63
N ALA A 126 10.90 6.75 -26.07
CA ALA A 126 11.67 7.21 -24.91
C ALA A 126 12.48 8.48 -25.21
N ALA A 127 13.06 8.59 -26.40
CA ALA A 127 13.75 9.80 -26.87
C ALA A 127 12.78 10.99 -27.05
N ASN A 128 11.51 10.71 -27.31
CA ASN A 128 10.41 11.69 -27.32
C ASN A 128 9.77 11.88 -25.93
N HIS A 129 10.46 11.51 -24.86
CA HIS A 129 10.04 11.68 -23.46
C HIS A 129 8.84 10.80 -23.02
N SER A 130 8.59 9.66 -23.65
CA SER A 130 7.63 8.68 -23.14
C SER A 130 8.19 7.97 -21.89
N ALA A 131 7.58 8.26 -20.73
CA ALA A 131 7.94 7.64 -19.46
C ALA A 131 7.64 6.13 -19.43
N VAL A 132 6.56 5.70 -20.10
CA VAL A 132 6.21 4.29 -20.31
C VAL A 132 7.30 3.56 -21.08
N ALA A 133 7.79 4.16 -22.16
CA ALA A 133 8.87 3.56 -22.95
C ALA A 133 10.20 3.50 -22.18
N GLN A 134 10.52 4.55 -21.42
CA GLN A 134 11.68 4.56 -20.51
C GLN A 134 11.59 3.45 -19.46
N ALA A 135 10.41 3.22 -18.89
CA ALA A 135 10.17 2.16 -17.90
C ALA A 135 10.39 0.76 -18.49
N LEU A 136 9.89 0.50 -19.69
CA LEU A 136 10.06 -0.78 -20.39
C LEU A 136 11.51 -1.04 -20.84
N LEU A 137 12.26 0.02 -21.15
CA LEU A 137 13.69 -0.06 -21.41
C LEU A 137 14.53 -0.20 -20.12
N GLY A 138 13.89 -0.09 -18.94
CA GLY A 138 14.54 -0.21 -17.64
C GLY A 138 15.39 1.01 -17.27
N ASP A 139 15.15 2.17 -17.88
CA ASP A 139 15.88 3.42 -17.61
C ASP A 139 15.32 4.13 -16.37
N ILE A 140 15.58 3.52 -15.22
CA ILE A 140 15.12 4.01 -13.90
C ILE A 140 15.78 5.36 -13.56
N ASP A 141 16.99 5.62 -14.05
CA ASP A 141 17.71 6.85 -13.77
C ASP A 141 17.10 8.03 -14.54
N ALA A 142 16.68 7.85 -15.80
CA ALA A 142 15.89 8.83 -16.53
C ALA A 142 14.57 9.15 -15.79
N LEU A 143 13.82 8.12 -15.37
CA LEU A 143 12.56 8.29 -14.62
C LEU A 143 12.74 9.02 -13.28
N ARG A 144 13.89 8.86 -12.61
CA ARG A 144 14.22 9.55 -11.36
C ARG A 144 14.69 10.98 -11.58
N SER A 145 15.39 11.25 -12.69
CA SER A 145 15.92 12.58 -12.98
C SER A 145 14.84 13.65 -13.16
N ASP A 146 13.62 13.23 -13.51
CA ASP A 146 12.44 14.08 -13.65
C ASP A 146 11.73 14.40 -12.30
N LYS A 147 12.29 14.01 -11.14
CA LYS A 147 11.75 14.36 -9.80
C LYS A 147 12.86 14.60 -8.75
N PRO A 148 12.69 15.56 -7.80
CA PRO A 148 13.54 15.63 -6.63
C PRO A 148 13.29 14.43 -5.70
N ALA A 149 14.38 13.87 -5.14
CA ALA A 149 14.37 12.67 -4.30
C ALA A 149 13.42 12.79 -3.09
N PRO A 150 12.44 11.88 -2.91
CA PRO A 150 11.67 11.79 -1.68
C PRO A 150 12.44 11.02 -0.60
N GLN A 151 12.30 11.43 0.65
CA GLN A 151 12.78 10.71 1.83
C GLN A 151 12.02 9.38 1.96
N LEU A 152 12.74 8.26 1.81
CA LEU A 152 12.33 6.88 2.13
C LEU A 152 10.90 6.49 1.73
N HIS A 153 10.73 6.21 0.44
CA HIS A 153 9.51 5.63 -0.13
C HIS A 153 9.55 4.09 -0.01
N VAL A 154 8.63 3.50 0.76
CA VAL A 154 8.36 2.05 0.71
C VAL A 154 7.18 1.84 -0.23
N PRO A 155 7.42 1.37 -1.47
CA PRO A 155 6.43 1.49 -2.53
C PRO A 155 5.18 0.63 -2.35
N GLU A 156 5.24 -0.48 -1.61
CA GLU A 156 4.07 -1.34 -1.43
C GLU A 156 3.01 -0.78 -0.46
N PHE A 157 3.29 0.37 0.18
CA PHE A 157 2.42 0.97 1.21
C PHE A 157 1.88 2.36 0.87
N ALA A 158 2.21 2.92 -0.30
CA ALA A 158 1.58 4.14 -0.76
C ALA A 158 0.22 3.81 -1.38
N ASP A 159 -0.83 4.58 -1.06
CA ASP A 159 -2.11 4.51 -1.77
C ASP A 159 -1.81 4.66 -3.27
N TYR A 160 -2.18 3.66 -4.09
CA TYR A 160 -1.93 3.68 -5.54
C TYR A 160 -2.52 4.94 -6.20
N LYS A 161 -3.58 5.52 -5.59
CA LYS A 161 -4.15 6.82 -5.99
C LYS A 161 -3.33 8.03 -5.53
N ALA A 162 -2.53 7.90 -4.48
CA ALA A 162 -1.64 8.96 -3.97
C ALA A 162 -0.25 8.92 -4.60
N MET A 163 0.15 7.80 -5.22
CA MET A 163 1.38 7.72 -6.01
C MET A 163 1.34 8.68 -7.19
N THR A 164 2.47 9.31 -7.46
CA THR A 164 2.67 10.01 -8.74
C THR A 164 2.87 9.00 -9.86
N ARG A 165 2.57 9.41 -11.10
CA ARG A 165 2.74 8.55 -12.28
C ARG A 165 4.15 7.95 -12.39
N TYR A 166 5.19 8.73 -12.05
CA TYR A 166 6.58 8.29 -12.08
C TYR A 166 6.93 7.26 -10.99
N GLU A 167 6.31 7.35 -9.80
CA GLU A 167 6.49 6.33 -8.75
C GLU A 167 5.89 4.99 -9.18
N ARG A 168 4.73 5.02 -9.84
CA ARG A 168 4.12 3.81 -10.44
C ARG A 168 4.97 3.23 -11.56
N LEU A 169 5.54 4.07 -12.43
CA LEU A 169 6.42 3.61 -13.52
C LEU A 169 7.78 3.08 -13.03
N ILE A 170 8.36 3.67 -11.98
CA ILE A 170 9.59 3.14 -11.36
C ILE A 170 9.32 1.74 -10.77
N LEU A 171 8.19 1.57 -10.09
CA LEU A 171 7.76 0.26 -9.59
C LEU A 171 7.60 -0.76 -10.71
N PHE A 172 6.88 -0.37 -11.76
CA PHE A 172 6.70 -1.21 -12.95
C PHE A 172 8.05 -1.60 -13.56
N ALA A 173 8.96 -0.65 -13.77
CA ALA A 173 10.27 -0.90 -14.37
C ALA A 173 11.11 -1.87 -13.53
N GLN A 174 11.05 -1.75 -12.20
CA GLN A 174 11.73 -2.65 -11.28
C GLN A 174 11.17 -4.07 -11.37
N ALA A 175 9.83 -4.23 -11.32
CA ALA A 175 9.18 -5.52 -11.45
C ALA A 175 9.41 -6.16 -12.83
N TYR A 176 9.36 -5.35 -13.91
CA TYR A 176 9.64 -5.78 -15.28
C TYR A 176 11.06 -6.33 -15.41
N LYS A 177 12.05 -5.58 -14.91
CA LYS A 177 13.45 -5.98 -14.96
C LYS A 177 13.75 -7.26 -14.17
N ASN A 178 13.06 -7.47 -13.06
CA ASN A 178 13.27 -8.62 -12.20
C ASN A 178 12.53 -9.88 -12.69
N GLY A 179 11.72 -9.79 -13.75
CA GLY A 179 10.86 -10.88 -14.21
C GLY A 179 9.69 -11.17 -13.26
N GLU A 180 9.40 -10.26 -12.34
CA GLU A 180 8.31 -10.34 -11.35
C GLU A 180 6.95 -9.98 -11.99
N LEU A 181 6.96 -9.62 -13.28
CA LEU A 181 5.75 -9.27 -14.01
C LEU A 181 4.90 -10.45 -14.41
N ASP A 182 5.44 -11.66 -14.56
CA ASP A 182 4.58 -12.82 -14.83
C ASP A 182 3.61 -13.09 -13.66
N ASP A 183 4.02 -12.80 -12.42
CA ASP A 183 3.19 -12.83 -11.21
C ASP A 183 2.20 -11.64 -11.10
N ILE A 184 2.43 -10.57 -11.87
CA ILE A 184 1.57 -9.38 -11.94
C ILE A 184 0.60 -9.46 -13.13
N LEU A 185 1.03 -10.02 -14.27
CA LEU A 185 0.27 -10.23 -15.50
C LEU A 185 -0.70 -11.42 -15.39
N THR A 186 -0.42 -12.37 -14.49
CA THR A 186 -1.36 -13.45 -14.09
C THR A 186 -2.51 -12.96 -13.20
N ARG A 187 -2.53 -11.68 -12.79
CA ARG A 187 -3.64 -11.05 -12.03
C ARG A 187 -4.94 -10.84 -12.85
N LYS A 188 -5.19 -11.64 -13.88
CA LYS A 188 -6.55 -11.77 -14.45
C LYS A 188 -7.32 -12.86 -13.68
N LYS A 189 -8.02 -12.37 -12.64
CA LYS A 189 -9.00 -13.01 -11.72
C LYS A 189 -8.41 -13.60 -10.41
N PRO A 190 -8.70 -13.02 -9.23
CA PRO A 190 -8.54 -13.71 -7.96
C PRO A 190 -9.52 -14.89 -7.91
N LYS A 191 -9.00 -16.11 -7.73
CA LYS A 191 -9.81 -17.32 -7.92
C LYS A 191 -10.41 -17.93 -6.66
N GLN A 192 -9.95 -17.65 -5.44
CA GLN A 192 -10.61 -18.25 -4.27
C GLN A 192 -10.13 -17.71 -2.93
N ARG A 193 -11.09 -17.52 -2.01
CA ARG A 193 -10.82 -17.40 -0.57
C ARG A 193 -10.46 -18.79 -0.03
N SER A 194 -9.17 -19.09 0.10
CA SER A 194 -8.72 -20.38 0.65
C SER A 194 -8.75 -20.41 2.19
N ILE A 195 -8.84 -19.25 2.85
CA ILE A 195 -8.77 -19.11 4.31
C ILE A 195 -9.91 -18.21 4.83
N SER A 196 -10.64 -18.70 5.85
CA SER A 196 -11.64 -17.92 6.58
C SER A 196 -10.99 -16.96 7.59
N LEU A 197 -11.70 -15.93 8.06
CA LEU A 197 -11.15 -14.99 9.05
C LEU A 197 -10.73 -15.73 10.33
N THR A 198 -11.51 -16.75 10.70
CA THR A 198 -11.20 -17.67 11.80
C THR A 198 -9.92 -18.47 11.57
N ALA A 199 -9.69 -18.97 10.35
CA ALA A 199 -8.47 -19.71 10.02
C ALA A 199 -7.26 -18.77 9.98
N ALA A 200 -7.40 -17.56 9.44
CA ALA A 200 -6.38 -16.53 9.47
C ALA A 200 -5.99 -16.14 10.92
N SER A 201 -6.97 -15.90 11.80
CA SER A 201 -6.71 -15.65 13.22
C SER A 201 -6.00 -16.82 13.91
N ARG A 202 -6.27 -18.08 13.53
CA ARG A 202 -5.55 -19.25 14.07
C ARG A 202 -4.09 -19.27 13.63
N ILE A 203 -3.82 -18.97 12.37
CA ILE A 203 -2.45 -18.88 11.82
C ILE A 203 -1.68 -17.78 12.54
N LEU A 204 -2.23 -16.57 12.64
CA LEU A 204 -1.58 -15.47 13.36
C LEU A 204 -1.33 -15.81 14.84
N LYS A 205 -2.23 -16.56 15.50
CA LYS A 205 -1.99 -17.05 16.87
C LYS A 205 -0.76 -17.94 17.00
N THR A 206 -0.39 -18.69 15.96
CA THR A 206 0.85 -19.49 15.98
C THR A 206 2.11 -18.63 15.99
N GLN A 207 2.01 -17.37 15.53
CA GLN A 207 3.10 -16.39 15.50
C GLN A 207 3.10 -15.48 16.74
N GLY A 208 2.33 -15.84 17.78
CA GLY A 208 2.29 -15.10 19.04
C GLY A 208 1.26 -13.98 19.10
N TRP A 209 0.49 -13.76 18.04
CA TRP A 209 -0.64 -12.82 18.08
C TRP A 209 -1.76 -13.36 18.96
N PHE A 210 -2.52 -12.48 19.58
CA PHE A 210 -3.74 -12.86 20.27
C PHE A 210 -4.90 -11.97 19.82
N SER A 211 -6.11 -12.49 19.92
CA SER A 211 -7.32 -11.85 19.39
C SER A 211 -8.27 -11.57 20.54
N THR A 212 -8.80 -10.36 20.57
CA THR A 212 -9.92 -9.98 21.43
C THR A 212 -11.25 -9.99 20.67
N GLU A 213 -11.21 -9.86 19.35
CA GLU A 213 -12.35 -9.97 18.45
C GLU A 213 -11.91 -10.41 17.02
N PRO A 214 -12.80 -11.02 16.21
CA PRO A 214 -12.46 -11.45 14.85
C PRO A 214 -11.97 -10.28 13.99
N GLY A 215 -10.85 -10.48 13.28
CA GLY A 215 -10.27 -9.44 12.43
C GLY A 215 -9.47 -8.38 13.18
N LYS A 216 -9.35 -8.45 14.51
CA LYS A 216 -8.41 -7.63 15.29
C LYS A 216 -7.46 -8.50 16.09
N MET A 217 -6.18 -8.27 15.89
CA MET A 217 -5.10 -9.03 16.48
C MET A 217 -4.14 -8.10 17.19
N TRP A 218 -3.51 -8.60 18.23
CA TRP A 218 -2.57 -7.87 19.05
C TRP A 218 -1.29 -8.68 19.19
N LEU A 219 -0.16 -8.01 19.13
CA LEU A 219 1.15 -8.59 19.43
C LEU A 219 1.87 -7.70 20.44
N SER A 220 2.31 -8.31 21.54
CA SER A 220 3.17 -7.62 22.50
C SER A 220 4.63 -7.89 22.13
N LEU A 221 5.36 -6.81 21.86
CA LEU A 221 6.81 -6.78 21.77
C LEU A 221 7.37 -6.19 23.09
N PRO A 222 8.66 -6.38 23.41
CA PRO A 222 9.25 -5.87 24.65
C PRO A 222 9.04 -4.38 24.95
N ASP A 223 9.02 -3.53 23.92
CA ASP A 223 8.97 -2.08 24.08
C ASP A 223 7.72 -1.43 23.47
N ARG A 224 6.82 -2.23 22.89
CA ARG A 224 5.64 -1.75 22.20
C ARG A 224 4.60 -2.85 22.01
N PHE A 225 3.40 -2.43 21.69
CA PHE A 225 2.34 -3.31 21.25
C PHE A 225 2.01 -2.96 19.80
N ILE A 226 1.60 -3.97 19.06
CA ILE A 226 1.07 -3.83 17.71
C ILE A 226 -0.41 -4.17 17.78
N GLN A 227 -1.26 -3.26 17.33
CA GLN A 227 -2.62 -3.54 16.93
C GLN A 227 -2.61 -3.83 15.43
N PHE A 228 -3.23 -4.93 15.04
CA PHE A 228 -3.37 -5.32 13.65
C PHE A 228 -4.82 -5.64 13.35
N ASP A 229 -5.47 -4.69 12.68
CA ASP A 229 -6.83 -4.80 12.20
C ASP A 229 -6.77 -5.27 10.75
N PHE A 230 -7.33 -6.46 10.51
CA PHE A 230 -7.31 -7.10 9.22
C PHE A 230 -8.71 -7.58 8.85
N GLY A 231 -9.19 -7.08 7.71
CA GLY A 231 -10.48 -7.40 7.14
C GLY A 231 -10.32 -8.05 5.77
N PHE A 232 -11.33 -8.82 5.37
CA PHE A 232 -11.50 -9.17 3.97
C PHE A 232 -12.57 -8.25 3.41
N VAL A 233 -12.19 -7.33 2.54
CA VAL A 233 -13.11 -6.36 1.94
C VAL A 233 -13.51 -6.84 0.56
N HIS A 234 -14.80 -6.76 0.26
CA HIS A 234 -15.34 -6.97 -1.08
C HIS A 234 -15.15 -5.68 -1.89
N LEU A 235 -14.03 -5.57 -2.57
CA LEU A 235 -13.87 -4.57 -3.62
C LEU A 235 -14.36 -5.22 -4.91
N HIS A 236 -15.61 -4.92 -5.30
CA HIS A 236 -16.25 -5.30 -6.58
C HIS A 236 -15.77 -6.65 -7.16
N ASP A 237 -16.33 -7.74 -6.62
CA ASP A 237 -16.14 -9.15 -7.04
C ASP A 237 -14.72 -9.74 -6.92
N ASN A 238 -13.78 -9.04 -6.30
CA ASN A 238 -12.42 -9.53 -6.00
C ASN A 238 -12.15 -9.52 -4.48
N TYR A 239 -11.56 -10.59 -3.94
CA TYR A 239 -11.21 -10.67 -2.51
C TYR A 239 -9.86 -9.96 -2.27
N ASN A 240 -9.86 -8.88 -1.48
CA ASN A 240 -8.65 -8.18 -1.04
C ASN A 240 -8.50 -8.28 0.49
N VAL A 241 -7.25 -8.18 0.96
CA VAL A 241 -6.92 -8.08 2.39
C VAL A 241 -6.76 -6.61 2.73
N HIS A 242 -7.66 -6.09 3.56
CA HIS A 242 -7.59 -4.72 4.05
C HIS A 242 -6.87 -4.71 5.40
N LEU A 243 -5.79 -3.95 5.49
CA LEU A 243 -4.91 -3.93 6.65
C LEU A 243 -4.77 -2.53 7.24
N GLU A 244 -4.95 -2.45 8.54
CA GLU A 244 -4.57 -1.33 9.36
C GLU A 244 -3.69 -1.88 10.48
N ALA A 245 -2.50 -1.31 10.65
CA ALA A 245 -1.69 -1.64 11.81
C ALA A 245 -1.25 -0.37 12.52
N GLY A 246 -1.15 -0.48 13.82
CA GLY A 246 -0.84 0.63 14.69
C GLY A 246 0.06 0.18 15.82
N ILE A 247 0.96 1.07 16.25
CA ILE A 247 1.84 0.81 17.38
C ILE A 247 1.66 1.83 18.49
N SER A 248 1.83 1.35 19.72
CA SER A 248 1.91 2.17 20.93
C SER A 248 2.79 1.48 21.97
N ASN A 249 3.06 2.14 23.09
CA ASN A 249 3.77 1.54 24.21
C ASN A 249 2.94 1.61 25.50
N GLU A 250 3.39 0.90 26.53
CA GLU A 250 2.68 0.86 27.81
C GLU A 250 2.62 2.25 28.45
N GLU A 251 3.75 2.94 28.51
CA GLU A 251 3.90 4.21 29.22
C GLU A 251 2.95 5.29 28.71
N ILE A 252 2.85 5.46 27.38
CA ILE A 252 1.90 6.40 26.79
C ILE A 252 0.45 5.96 27.01
N SER A 253 0.17 4.66 26.93
CA SER A 253 -1.18 4.14 27.14
C SER A 253 -1.64 4.39 28.58
N VAL A 254 -0.75 4.20 29.57
CA VAL A 254 -0.98 4.58 30.97
C VAL A 254 -1.26 6.08 31.08
N ALA A 255 -0.40 6.91 30.50
CA ALA A 255 -0.49 8.36 30.61
C ALA A 255 -1.81 8.89 30.01
N CYS A 256 -2.13 8.48 28.77
CA CYS A 256 -3.37 8.86 28.09
C CYS A 256 -4.60 8.41 28.87
N LYS A 257 -4.64 7.16 29.35
CA LYS A 257 -5.76 6.67 30.18
C LYS A 257 -5.88 7.43 31.49
N TYR A 258 -4.77 7.74 32.15
CA TYR A 258 -4.78 8.51 33.38
C TYR A 258 -5.36 9.90 33.14
N ILE A 259 -4.92 10.57 32.08
CA ILE A 259 -5.35 11.92 31.73
C ILE A 259 -6.84 11.93 31.40
N TYR A 260 -7.32 10.95 30.63
CA TYR A 260 -8.72 10.90 30.23
C TYR A 260 -9.67 10.46 31.36
N TYR A 261 -9.31 9.44 32.13
CA TYR A 261 -10.19 8.74 33.10
C TYR A 261 -9.80 8.87 34.59
N ARG A 262 -8.72 9.58 34.95
CA ARG A 262 -8.31 9.87 36.35
C ARG A 262 -8.28 8.64 37.29
N ARG A 263 -7.58 7.57 36.91
CA ARG A 263 -7.40 6.32 37.69
C ARG A 263 -8.62 5.39 37.81
N GLU A 264 -9.72 5.61 37.10
CA GLU A 264 -10.81 4.62 37.09
C GLU A 264 -10.40 3.28 36.45
N TYR A 265 -9.28 3.25 35.72
CA TYR A 265 -8.68 2.04 35.16
C TYR A 265 -7.18 1.95 35.49
N ILE A 266 -6.80 1.07 36.43
CA ILE A 266 -5.40 0.76 36.79
C ILE A 266 -4.85 -0.40 35.91
N TRP A 267 -5.73 -1.14 35.24
CA TRP A 267 -5.37 -2.22 34.34
C TRP A 267 -5.33 -1.73 32.90
N ILE A 268 -4.24 -2.06 32.20
CA ILE A 268 -4.09 -1.92 30.75
C ILE A 268 -4.19 -3.32 30.16
N GLY A 269 -5.36 -3.64 29.63
CA GLY A 269 -5.52 -4.71 28.68
C GLY A 269 -4.94 -4.30 27.31
N PRO A 270 -4.63 -5.26 26.44
CA PRO A 270 -4.22 -4.95 25.06
C PRO A 270 -5.21 -4.07 24.30
N THR A 271 -6.52 -4.22 24.56
CA THR A 271 -7.59 -3.39 23.99
C THR A 271 -7.58 -1.94 24.45
N ASP A 272 -6.72 -1.60 25.39
CA ASP A 272 -6.65 -0.29 26.04
C ASP A 272 -5.64 0.66 25.42
N ILE A 273 -5.02 0.26 24.30
CA ILE A 273 -4.24 1.19 23.47
C ILE A 273 -5.21 2.25 22.96
N TYR A 274 -5.20 3.38 23.64
CA TYR A 274 -5.77 4.60 23.15
C TYR A 274 -4.94 5.04 21.96
N GLN A 275 -5.34 4.57 20.77
CA GLN A 275 -4.87 5.05 19.49
C GLN A 275 -3.37 4.79 19.25
N SER A 276 -2.97 4.70 17.99
CA SER A 276 -1.59 4.34 17.67
C SER A 276 -0.75 5.58 17.38
N PHE A 277 0.48 5.62 17.91
CA PHE A 277 1.43 6.71 17.66
C PHE A 277 1.77 6.82 16.17
N ASN A 278 2.09 5.66 15.60
CA ASN A 278 2.34 5.49 14.19
C ASN A 278 1.36 4.44 13.69
N THR A 279 0.72 4.75 12.57
CA THR A 279 -0.17 3.84 11.86
C THR A 279 0.35 3.59 10.47
N ILE A 280 -0.03 2.44 9.94
CA ILE A 280 0.10 2.08 8.55
C ILE A 280 -1.29 1.67 8.07
N GLY A 281 -1.79 2.30 7.01
CA GLY A 281 -3.19 2.18 6.59
C GLY A 281 -4.14 3.21 7.22
N GLY A 282 -3.63 4.29 7.80
CA GLY A 282 -4.49 5.31 8.41
C GLY A 282 -5.05 4.86 9.75
N GLY A 283 -5.39 5.83 10.59
CA GLY A 283 -5.91 5.58 11.92
C GLY A 283 -6.90 6.65 12.34
N ILE A 284 -8.08 6.16 12.75
CA ILE A 284 -8.98 6.72 13.76
C ILE A 284 -9.58 8.10 13.44
N PHE A 285 -10.37 8.18 12.37
CA PHE A 285 -11.83 8.41 12.45
C PHE A 285 -12.44 8.63 11.04
N SER A 286 -13.55 7.94 10.79
CA SER A 286 -14.54 8.20 9.73
C SER A 286 -14.12 7.98 8.27
N GLY A 287 -14.29 6.73 7.80
CA GLY A 287 -14.85 6.43 6.46
C GLY A 287 -14.08 6.85 5.20
N PHE A 288 -12.93 7.50 5.32
CA PHE A 288 -12.19 8.03 4.18
C PHE A 288 -10.66 7.89 4.26
N ASP A 289 -10.09 7.59 5.44
CA ASP A 289 -8.67 7.26 5.54
C ASP A 289 -8.49 5.77 5.29
N LYS A 290 -7.86 5.47 4.16
CA LYS A 290 -7.81 4.16 3.55
C LYS A 290 -6.74 3.30 4.23
N GLY A 291 -7.16 2.24 4.91
CA GLY A 291 -6.33 1.06 5.16
C GLY A 291 -5.55 0.63 3.92
N ILE A 292 -4.47 -0.11 4.15
CA ILE A 292 -3.68 -0.65 3.04
C ILE A 292 -4.42 -1.86 2.49
N ASP A 293 -4.93 -1.72 1.27
CA ASP A 293 -5.48 -2.82 0.52
C ASP A 293 -4.35 -3.61 -0.14
N ILE A 294 -4.07 -4.80 0.39
CA ILE A 294 -3.13 -5.75 -0.20
C ILE A 294 -3.89 -6.72 -1.11
N CYS A 295 -3.51 -6.71 -2.39
CA CYS A 295 -3.99 -7.66 -3.39
C CYS A 295 -3.01 -8.84 -3.51
N VAL A 296 -3.48 -10.04 -3.13
CA VAL A 296 -2.76 -11.31 -3.32
C VAL A 296 -3.61 -12.25 -4.17
N GLU A 297 -2.97 -13.03 -5.05
CA GLU A 297 -3.67 -13.96 -5.96
C GLU A 297 -4.45 -15.04 -5.20
N THR A 298 -3.84 -15.60 -4.15
CA THR A 298 -4.47 -16.51 -3.20
C THR A 298 -3.99 -16.20 -1.80
N LEU A 299 -4.90 -15.77 -0.93
CA LEU A 299 -4.59 -15.66 0.48
C LEU A 299 -4.48 -17.05 1.11
N ASN A 300 -3.26 -17.52 1.30
CA ASN A 300 -2.90 -18.76 1.98
C ASN A 300 -2.11 -18.49 3.28
N GLU A 301 -1.72 -19.54 3.99
CA GLU A 301 -1.02 -19.42 5.29
C GLU A 301 0.36 -18.77 5.16
N GLN A 302 1.07 -19.07 4.08
CA GLN A 302 2.38 -18.51 3.79
C GLN A 302 2.29 -17.00 3.55
N GLU A 303 1.34 -16.56 2.70
CA GLU A 303 1.08 -15.14 2.43
C GLU A 303 0.71 -14.38 3.71
N LEU A 304 -0.19 -14.95 4.52
CA LEU A 304 -0.59 -14.32 5.79
C LEU A 304 0.58 -14.23 6.78
N THR A 305 1.48 -15.23 6.78
CA THR A 305 2.70 -15.22 7.59
C THR A 305 3.66 -14.11 7.14
N GLN A 306 3.85 -13.94 5.84
CA GLN A 306 4.70 -12.87 5.30
C GLN A 306 4.13 -11.48 5.62
N ILE A 307 2.81 -11.30 5.49
CA ILE A 307 2.13 -10.05 5.87
C ILE A 307 2.39 -9.73 7.35
N SER A 308 2.21 -10.71 8.23
CA SER A 308 2.46 -10.59 9.66
C SER A 308 3.92 -10.22 9.98
N GLU A 309 4.88 -10.92 9.39
CA GLU A 309 6.32 -10.64 9.59
C GLU A 309 6.69 -9.23 9.14
N ARG A 310 6.14 -8.76 8.02
CA ARG A 310 6.37 -7.40 7.51
C ARG A 310 5.80 -6.34 8.45
N ILE A 311 4.61 -6.57 9.02
CA ILE A 311 4.03 -5.66 10.03
C ILE A 311 4.92 -5.59 11.27
N ILE A 312 5.44 -6.72 11.73
CA ILE A 312 6.38 -6.77 12.86
C ILE A 312 7.67 -6.01 12.54
N GLN A 313 8.20 -6.15 11.33
CA GLN A 313 9.40 -5.42 10.88
C GLN A 313 9.14 -3.91 10.79
N TRP A 314 8.04 -3.50 10.16
CA TRP A 314 7.60 -2.10 10.11
C TRP A 314 7.50 -1.52 11.53
N ALA A 315 6.82 -2.24 12.43
CA ALA A 315 6.64 -1.84 13.82
C ALA A 315 7.98 -1.66 14.54
N ARG A 316 8.95 -2.57 14.35
CA ARG A 316 10.31 -2.48 14.93
C ARG A 316 11.11 -1.31 14.38
N ALA A 317 10.92 -0.95 13.12
CA ALA A 317 11.63 0.16 12.48
C ALA A 317 11.15 1.54 12.97
N GLN A 318 9.98 1.62 13.61
CA GLN A 318 9.44 2.89 14.09
C GLN A 318 10.22 3.42 15.31
N ASN A 319 10.59 4.70 15.25
CA ASN A 319 11.18 5.41 16.37
C ASN A 319 10.10 6.03 17.27
N LEU A 320 9.58 5.24 18.22
CA LEU A 320 8.54 5.68 19.16
C LEU A 320 8.98 6.87 20.02
N GLN A 321 10.26 6.94 20.40
CA GLN A 321 10.78 8.04 21.21
C GLN A 321 10.72 9.36 20.43
N ALA A 322 11.13 9.36 19.17
CA ALA A 322 10.98 10.53 18.31
C ALA A 322 9.51 10.91 18.09
N SER A 323 8.60 9.93 17.96
CA SER A 323 7.16 10.19 17.88
C SER A 323 6.63 10.85 19.15
N ILE A 324 7.04 10.40 20.34
CA ILE A 324 6.70 11.01 21.64
C ILE A 324 7.20 12.47 21.66
N GLU A 325 8.47 12.68 21.33
CA GLU A 325 9.09 14.01 21.34
C GLU A 325 8.41 14.97 20.37
N SER A 326 8.08 14.53 19.16
CA SER A 326 7.42 15.39 18.16
C SER A 326 6.06 15.92 18.64
N LYS A 327 5.33 15.14 19.45
CA LYS A 327 4.02 15.52 19.98
C LYS A 327 4.13 16.43 21.22
N THR A 328 5.33 16.68 21.75
CA THR A 328 5.54 17.69 22.80
C THR A 328 5.54 19.13 22.27
N LEU A 329 5.70 19.31 20.97
CA LEU A 329 5.74 20.64 20.36
C LEU A 329 4.35 21.29 20.43
N VAL A 330 4.34 22.60 20.69
CA VAL A 330 3.12 23.40 20.73
C VAL A 330 2.50 23.41 19.33
N GLN A 331 1.33 22.76 19.19
CA GLN A 331 0.51 22.79 18.00
C GLN A 331 -0.91 23.18 18.40
N LYS A 332 -1.67 23.72 17.45
CA LYS A 332 -3.09 24.00 17.66
C LYS A 332 -3.87 22.70 17.52
N TYR A 333 -4.44 22.22 18.61
CA TYR A 333 -5.25 21.00 18.64
C TYR A 333 -6.72 21.38 18.78
N SER A 334 -7.55 20.91 17.85
CA SER A 334 -9.01 21.09 17.86
C SER A 334 -9.75 19.78 18.19
N TYR A 335 -9.02 18.72 18.53
CA TYR A 335 -9.58 17.40 18.75
C TYR A 335 -9.14 16.86 20.12
N ASN A 336 -10.12 16.45 20.93
CA ASN A 336 -9.94 16.00 22.32
C ASN A 336 -8.80 14.98 22.47
N ILE A 337 -8.72 14.03 21.54
CA ILE A 337 -7.72 12.98 21.58
C ILE A 337 -6.31 13.53 21.38
N ASP A 338 -6.07 14.40 20.40
CA ASP A 338 -4.74 14.98 20.17
C ASP A 338 -4.26 15.81 21.37
N ILE A 339 -5.20 16.46 22.07
CA ILE A 339 -4.94 17.16 23.32
C ILE A 339 -4.42 16.17 24.39
N ILE A 340 -5.10 15.03 24.59
CA ILE A 340 -4.65 14.01 25.54
C ILE A 340 -3.26 13.50 25.18
N TRP A 341 -2.99 13.23 23.90
CA TRP A 341 -1.68 12.78 23.43
C TRP A 341 -0.58 13.78 23.71
N HIS A 342 -0.82 15.04 23.38
CA HIS A 342 0.13 16.12 23.63
C HIS A 342 0.44 16.23 25.13
N LEU A 343 -0.59 16.24 25.97
CA LEU A 343 -0.45 16.31 27.43
C LEU A 343 0.28 15.09 28.01
N ALA A 344 0.00 13.89 27.48
CA ALA A 344 0.69 12.66 27.88
C ALA A 344 2.17 12.69 27.50
N CYS A 345 2.50 13.15 26.29
CA CYS A 345 3.88 13.30 25.83
C CYS A 345 4.65 14.33 26.67
N LEU A 346 4.04 15.47 26.98
CA LEU A 346 4.63 16.46 27.89
C LEU A 346 4.90 15.87 29.29
N ALA A 347 3.94 15.11 29.82
CA ALA A 347 4.05 14.51 31.14
C ALA A 347 5.16 13.45 31.23
N LEU A 348 5.27 12.59 30.22
CA LEU A 348 6.31 11.55 30.12
C LEU A 348 7.71 12.14 29.86
N THR A 349 7.80 13.21 29.07
CA THR A 349 9.08 13.89 28.79
C THR A 349 9.49 14.88 29.88
N GLY A 350 8.75 14.96 30.99
CA GLY A 350 9.07 15.80 32.14
C GLY A 350 8.91 17.31 31.89
N ARG A 351 8.18 17.72 30.85
CA ARG A 351 7.90 19.13 30.49
C ARG A 351 6.78 19.72 31.38
N ILE A 352 6.93 19.57 32.69
CA ILE A 352 5.93 19.96 33.69
C ILE A 352 5.70 21.47 33.75
N ASP A 353 6.72 22.26 33.42
CA ASP A 353 6.67 23.71 33.30
C ASP A 353 5.66 24.14 32.22
N ILE A 354 5.65 23.46 31.08
CA ILE A 354 4.68 23.70 30.00
C ILE A 354 3.27 23.31 30.46
N LEU A 355 3.10 22.16 31.11
CA LEU A 355 1.80 21.74 31.64
C LEU A 355 1.25 22.75 32.67
N LYS A 356 2.09 23.26 33.56
CA LYS A 356 1.71 24.30 34.53
C LYS A 356 1.37 25.63 33.87
N SER A 357 2.03 25.97 32.76
CA SER A 357 1.66 27.15 31.98
C SER A 357 0.24 27.04 31.42
N TYR A 358 -0.16 25.87 30.90
CA TYR A 358 -1.54 25.62 30.45
C TYR A 358 -2.55 25.74 31.59
N GLN A 359 -2.22 25.22 32.78
CA GLN A 359 -3.06 25.37 33.97
C GLN A 359 -3.26 26.85 34.33
N SER A 360 -2.19 27.66 34.32
CA SER A 360 -2.28 29.10 34.60
C SER A 360 -3.07 29.89 33.55
N PHE A 361 -2.97 29.52 32.25
CA PHE A 361 -3.77 30.16 31.19
C PHE A 361 -5.27 29.89 31.37
N LEU A 362 -5.63 28.65 31.73
CA LEU A 362 -7.01 28.26 32.02
C LEU A 362 -7.57 29.02 33.23
N GLU A 363 -6.79 29.14 34.32
CA GLU A 363 -7.17 29.94 35.50
C GLU A 363 -7.39 31.42 35.17
N ALA A 364 -6.61 31.97 34.23
CA ALA A 364 -6.75 33.34 33.75
C ALA A 364 -7.92 33.54 32.77
N GLY A 365 -8.71 32.50 32.48
CA GLY A 365 -9.84 32.55 31.54
C GLY A 365 -9.41 32.79 30.09
N THR A 366 -8.11 32.63 29.79
CA THR A 366 -7.57 32.68 28.44
C THR A 366 -7.55 31.24 27.97
N ILE A 367 -8.61 30.81 27.27
CA ILE A 367 -8.58 29.52 26.55
C ILE A 367 -7.34 29.61 25.67
N SER A 368 -6.33 28.78 25.95
CA SER A 368 -5.11 28.75 25.16
C SER A 368 -5.53 28.65 23.70
N GLU A 369 -5.04 29.53 22.82
CA GLU A 369 -5.33 29.50 21.37
C GLU A 369 -5.02 28.12 20.74
N HIS A 370 -4.38 27.24 21.51
CA HIS A 370 -3.84 25.94 21.15
C HIS A 370 -4.69 24.74 21.64
N LEU A 371 -5.61 24.90 22.60
CA LEU A 371 -6.41 23.81 23.18
C LEU A 371 -7.90 24.21 23.27
N ASP A 372 -8.73 23.69 22.37
CA ASP A 372 -10.16 24.04 22.27
C ASP A 372 -11.05 22.79 22.48
N ASP A 373 -11.41 22.50 23.74
CA ASP A 373 -12.37 21.44 24.11
C ASP A 373 -12.99 21.74 25.51
N ASN A 374 -14.23 21.30 25.74
CA ASN A 374 -14.98 21.58 26.97
C ASN A 374 -14.40 20.91 28.24
N ASP A 375 -13.60 19.85 28.07
CA ASP A 375 -12.97 19.08 29.15
C ASP A 375 -11.46 19.36 29.26
N VAL A 376 -10.90 20.33 28.53
CA VAL A 376 -9.44 20.63 28.53
C VAL A 376 -8.90 20.89 29.93
N GLU A 377 -9.64 21.65 30.75
CA GLU A 377 -9.22 21.96 32.12
C GLU A 377 -9.02 20.68 32.96
N LYS A 378 -9.95 19.72 32.81
CA LYS A 378 -9.86 18.42 33.47
C LYS A 378 -8.61 17.67 33.02
N TYR A 379 -8.33 17.61 31.71
CA TYR A 379 -7.18 16.88 31.17
C TYR A 379 -5.85 17.50 31.57
N VAL A 380 -5.72 18.83 31.51
CA VAL A 380 -4.50 19.53 31.93
C VAL A 380 -4.20 19.26 33.40
N ASN A 381 -5.21 19.35 34.27
CA ASN A 381 -5.05 19.06 35.70
C ASN A 381 -4.60 17.61 35.94
N HIS A 382 -5.16 16.64 35.23
CA HIS A 382 -4.74 15.24 35.34
C HIS A 382 -3.32 15.01 34.81
N ALA A 383 -2.92 15.70 33.74
CA ALA A 383 -1.59 15.60 33.16
C ALA A 383 -0.51 16.14 34.11
N VAL A 384 -0.76 17.27 34.77
CA VAL A 384 0.12 17.80 35.83
C VAL A 384 0.26 16.78 36.96
N GLU A 385 -0.86 16.26 37.48
CA GLU A 385 -0.84 15.28 38.56
C GLU A 385 -0.09 13.99 38.17
N PHE A 386 -0.28 13.52 36.93
CA PHE A 386 0.43 12.36 36.40
C PHE A 386 1.94 12.65 36.29
N SER A 387 2.32 13.79 35.73
CA SER A 387 3.73 14.17 35.56
C SER A 387 4.45 14.27 36.90
N GLU A 388 3.85 14.86 37.93
CA GLU A 388 4.44 14.96 39.27
C GLU A 388 4.68 13.58 39.89
N LYS A 389 3.73 12.66 39.73
CA LYS A 389 3.87 11.27 40.20
C LYS A 389 4.94 10.52 39.39
N HIS A 390 4.92 10.67 38.08
CA HIS A 390 5.86 10.01 37.18
C HIS A 390 7.30 10.48 37.42
N LEU A 391 7.51 11.79 37.53
CA LEU A 391 8.81 12.39 37.82
C LEU A 391 9.35 11.94 39.19
N LYS A 392 8.48 11.81 40.19
CA LYS A 392 8.87 11.24 41.49
C LYS A 392 9.38 9.81 41.35
N ILE A 393 8.68 8.96 40.59
CA ILE A 393 9.09 7.58 40.34
C ILE A 393 10.40 7.52 39.55
N LEU A 394 10.58 8.37 38.52
CA LEU A 394 11.82 8.47 37.75
C LEU A 394 13.00 8.83 38.66
N ASN A 395 12.85 9.87 39.49
CA ASN A 395 13.90 10.29 40.42
C ASN A 395 14.22 9.20 41.47
N GLU A 396 13.21 8.46 41.95
CA GLU A 396 13.41 7.32 42.86
C GLU A 396 14.14 6.16 42.17
N ARG A 397 13.84 5.90 40.88
CA ARG A 397 14.56 4.90 40.06
C ARG A 397 15.99 5.32 39.79
N GLU A 398 16.24 6.54 39.32
CA GLU A 398 17.59 7.06 39.09
C GLU A 398 18.42 7.01 40.38
N ALA A 399 17.82 7.36 41.52
CA ALA A 399 18.47 7.24 42.81
C ALA A 399 18.77 5.77 43.16
N ALA A 400 17.82 4.84 42.98
CA ALA A 400 18.06 3.41 43.24
C ALA A 400 19.13 2.81 42.31
N GLU A 401 19.15 3.23 41.04
CA GLU A 401 20.12 2.80 40.03
C GLU A 401 21.52 3.33 40.31
N ALA A 402 21.66 4.57 40.77
CA ALA A 402 22.94 5.11 41.25
C ALA A 402 23.54 4.30 42.41
N HIS A 403 22.73 3.51 43.13
CA HIS A 403 23.15 2.64 44.23
C HIS A 403 23.36 1.18 43.80
N LEU A 404 23.03 0.80 42.56
CA LEU A 404 23.30 -0.54 42.03
C LEU A 404 24.80 -0.68 41.71
N GLY A 405 25.54 -1.26 42.65
CA GLY A 405 26.95 -1.58 42.42
C GLY A 405 27.15 -2.63 41.30
N PRO A 406 28.35 -2.71 40.69
CA PRO A 406 28.67 -3.62 39.57
C PRO A 406 28.31 -5.10 39.83
N LYS A 407 28.31 -5.50 41.10
CA LYS A 407 28.01 -6.86 41.55
C LYS A 407 26.52 -7.23 41.40
N ALA A 408 25.61 -6.27 41.52
CA ALA A 408 24.18 -6.47 41.30
C ALA A 408 23.88 -6.67 39.81
N LEU A 409 24.51 -5.87 38.95
CA LEU A 409 24.43 -5.99 37.48
C LEU A 409 24.93 -7.36 36.99
N ILE A 410 26.07 -7.83 37.50
CA ILE A 410 26.59 -9.18 37.20
C ILE A 410 25.57 -10.27 37.61
N THR A 411 24.88 -10.09 38.73
CA THR A 411 23.90 -11.04 39.23
C THR A 411 22.64 -11.07 38.35
N PHE A 412 22.11 -9.90 37.97
CA PHE A 412 21.00 -9.81 37.03
C PHE A 412 21.35 -10.37 35.65
N ASN A 413 22.59 -10.19 35.20
CA ASN A 413 23.06 -10.78 33.95
C ASN A 413 23.04 -12.30 34.00
N LYS A 414 23.48 -12.89 35.12
CA LYS A 414 23.45 -14.33 35.33
C LYS A 414 22.03 -14.90 35.36
N VAL A 415 21.11 -14.22 36.05
CA VAL A 415 19.70 -14.62 36.11
C VAL A 415 19.04 -14.55 34.72
N ALA A 416 19.34 -13.50 33.95
CA ALA A 416 18.83 -13.35 32.59
C ALA A 416 19.30 -14.48 31.66
N GLU A 417 20.57 -14.88 31.72
CA GLU A 417 21.09 -15.99 30.92
C GLU A 417 20.46 -17.34 31.34
N GLN A 418 20.30 -17.58 32.63
CA GLN A 418 19.63 -18.80 33.13
C GLN A 418 18.18 -18.90 32.66
N LEU A 419 17.45 -17.80 32.65
CA LEU A 419 16.06 -17.78 32.17
C LEU A 419 16.00 -18.02 30.64
N LYS A 420 16.96 -17.51 29.86
CA LYS A 420 17.07 -17.84 28.42
C LYS A 420 17.37 -19.32 28.17
N GLU A 421 18.29 -19.91 28.95
CA GLU A 421 18.59 -21.36 28.86
C GLU A 421 17.37 -22.23 29.19
N MET A 422 16.48 -21.74 30.04
CA MET A 422 15.20 -22.38 30.37
C MET A 422 14.10 -22.16 29.31
N GLY A 423 14.43 -21.54 28.17
CA GLY A 423 13.49 -21.29 27.07
C GLY A 423 12.57 -20.10 27.28
N TRP A 424 12.84 -19.23 28.27
CA TRP A 424 12.07 -18.01 28.49
C TRP A 424 12.63 -16.88 27.63
N THR A 425 11.75 -16.09 27.01
CA THR A 425 12.14 -14.84 26.38
C THR A 425 12.39 -13.79 27.45
N VAL A 426 13.65 -13.45 27.68
CA VAL A 426 14.06 -12.47 28.70
C VAL A 426 14.28 -11.11 28.06
N TYR A 427 13.54 -10.12 28.53
CA TYR A 427 13.69 -8.73 28.09
C TYR A 427 14.41 -7.93 29.18
N ARG A 428 15.51 -7.26 28.80
CA ARG A 428 16.09 -6.19 29.61
C ARG A 428 15.54 -4.87 29.11
N ASP A 429 15.25 -3.98 30.04
CA ASP A 429 15.02 -2.57 29.75
C ASP A 429 16.26 -2.01 29.02
N LYS A 430 16.05 -1.32 27.89
CA LYS A 430 17.10 -0.81 26.99
C LYS A 430 18.01 0.24 27.65
N ASN A 431 17.66 0.70 28.86
CA ASN A 431 18.48 1.61 29.66
C ASN A 431 19.65 0.93 30.41
N TYR A 432 19.81 -0.41 30.29
CA TYR A 432 20.85 -1.18 31.00
C TYR A 432 22.14 -1.47 30.21
N ASP A 433 22.31 -0.90 29.01
CA ASP A 433 23.59 -0.96 28.30
C ASP A 433 24.54 0.15 28.81
N ARG A 434 25.14 -0.07 29.97
CA ARG A 434 26.39 0.58 30.41
C ARG A 434 27.39 -0.44 30.92
#